data_AF-A0A1C4QHM7-F1
#
_entry.id   AF-A0A1C4QHM7-F1
#
_cell.length_a   1.000
_cell.length_b   1.000
_cell.length_c   1.000
_cell.angle_alpha   90.00
_cell.angle_beta   90.00
_cell.angle_gamma   90.00
#
_symmetry.space_group_name_H-M   'P 1'
#
loop_
_entity.id
_entity.type
_entity.pdbx_description
1 polymer ?
#
loop_
_entity_poly.entity_id
_entity_poly.type
_entity_poly.pdbx_seq_one_letter_code
_entity_poly.pdbx_strand_id
1 'polypeptide(L)'
;MRAQLADLRSGSRTNKEVGDFAEAVTAVLLGIVGHTVIDQHTGEKGDDNRGLDLETMDADGKLWTIEVKGTRRSKSAPLGGRYTLGADHDGAVPGAKYRQGGIHYTVDRSARAHAVAESMESVGPAADQMGSLLVRVNLHGPDGRGTISVWDVDADGNRAGPSARETYVLDDVVAAFDRETGSL
;
A
#
# COMPACT_ATOMS: atom_id res chain seq x y z
N MET A 1 -13.96 -11.64 6.15
CA MET A 1 -13.37 -11.28 4.83
C MET A 1 -13.58 -12.34 3.75
N ARG A 2 -13.68 -13.63 4.07
CA ARG A 2 -13.86 -14.71 3.08
C ARG A 2 -15.06 -14.55 2.15
N ALA A 3 -16.23 -14.19 2.67
CA ALA A 3 -17.42 -13.95 1.85
C ALA A 3 -17.20 -12.83 0.82
N GLN A 4 -16.61 -11.70 1.25
CA GLN A 4 -16.26 -10.59 0.38
C GLN A 4 -15.27 -10.99 -0.71
N LEU A 5 -14.25 -11.79 -0.38
CA LEU A 5 -13.31 -12.32 -1.37
C LEU A 5 -14.02 -13.19 -2.42
N ALA A 6 -14.95 -14.05 -2.00
CA ALA A 6 -15.73 -14.89 -2.91
C ALA A 6 -16.59 -14.04 -3.87
N ASP A 7 -17.27 -13.02 -3.35
CA ASP A 7 -18.06 -12.09 -4.16
C ASP A 7 -17.19 -11.34 -5.17
N LEU A 8 -16.03 -10.82 -4.74
CA LEU A 8 -15.11 -10.10 -5.62
C LEU A 8 -14.56 -10.98 -6.75
N ARG A 9 -14.32 -12.26 -6.48
CA ARG A 9 -13.89 -13.28 -7.46
C ARG A 9 -14.98 -13.66 -8.45
N SER A 10 -16.25 -13.60 -8.05
CA SER A 10 -17.40 -13.87 -8.94
C SER A 10 -17.58 -12.82 -10.05
N GLY A 11 -16.91 -11.66 -9.91
CA GLY A 11 -16.98 -10.56 -10.88
C GLY A 11 -18.16 -9.62 -10.68
N SER A 12 -18.97 -9.81 -9.64
CA SER A 12 -20.18 -9.02 -9.35
C SER A 12 -19.92 -7.61 -8.79
N ARG A 13 -18.65 -7.28 -8.49
CA ARG A 13 -18.25 -6.05 -7.79
C ARG A 13 -17.45 -5.11 -8.69
N THR A 14 -17.38 -3.83 -8.35
CA THR A 14 -16.63 -2.80 -9.07
C THR A 14 -15.11 -2.90 -8.87
N ASN A 15 -14.32 -2.17 -9.67
CA ASN A 15 -12.87 -2.06 -9.48
C ASN A 15 -12.50 -1.28 -8.20
N LYS A 16 -13.33 -0.33 -7.78
CA LYS A 16 -13.13 0.38 -6.51
C LYS A 16 -13.20 -0.60 -5.34
N GLU A 17 -14.21 -1.46 -5.32
CA GLU A 17 -14.36 -2.46 -4.26
C GLU A 17 -13.23 -3.50 -4.24
N VAL A 18 -12.58 -3.75 -5.38
CA VAL A 18 -11.33 -4.54 -5.44
C VAL A 18 -10.17 -3.79 -4.81
N GLY A 19 -10.07 -2.47 -5.03
CA GLY A 19 -9.10 -1.60 -4.37
C GLY A 19 -9.29 -1.57 -2.86
N ASP A 20 -10.50 -1.22 -2.41
CA ASP A 20 -10.85 -1.13 -0.99
C ASP A 20 -10.59 -2.46 -0.25
N PHE A 21 -10.91 -3.61 -0.88
CA PHE A 21 -10.57 -4.93 -0.31
C PHE A 21 -9.07 -5.19 -0.29
N ALA A 22 -8.35 -4.81 -1.34
CA ALA A 22 -6.90 -5.00 -1.41
C ALA A 22 -6.18 -4.21 -0.32
N GLU A 23 -6.60 -2.97 -0.06
CA GLU A 23 -6.09 -2.14 1.04
C GLU A 23 -6.36 -2.79 2.39
N ALA A 24 -7.61 -3.18 2.64
CA ALA A 24 -7.99 -3.84 3.89
C ALA A 24 -7.19 -5.13 4.15
N VAL A 25 -7.03 -6.00 3.15
CA VAL A 25 -6.31 -7.26 3.35
C VAL A 25 -4.80 -7.06 3.45
N THR A 26 -4.28 -5.97 2.89
CA THR A 26 -2.88 -5.57 3.08
C THR A 26 -2.65 -5.07 4.50
N ALA A 27 -3.54 -4.26 5.06
CA ALA A 27 -3.46 -3.84 6.46
C ALA A 27 -3.47 -5.05 7.43
N VAL A 28 -4.34 -6.02 7.16
CA VAL A 28 -4.38 -7.30 7.91
C VAL A 28 -3.05 -8.05 7.80
N LEU A 29 -2.52 -8.23 6.58
CA LEU A 29 -1.23 -8.89 6.39
C LEU A 29 -0.12 -8.19 7.19
N LEU A 30 -0.06 -6.86 7.11
CA LEU A 30 0.95 -6.05 7.80
C LEU A 30 0.87 -6.24 9.32
N GLY A 31 -0.34 -6.26 9.90
CA GLY A 31 -0.53 -6.61 11.31
C GLY A 31 -0.01 -8.01 11.65
N ILE A 32 -0.29 -9.01 10.81
CA ILE A 32 0.21 -10.40 11.00
C ILE A 32 1.74 -10.46 10.96
N VAL A 33 2.39 -9.68 10.09
CA VAL A 33 3.86 -9.65 9.97
C VAL A 33 4.52 -8.67 10.94
N GLY A 34 3.78 -8.15 11.92
CA GLY A 34 4.33 -7.37 13.03
C GLY A 34 4.46 -5.87 12.78
N HIS A 35 3.81 -5.35 11.74
CA HIS A 35 3.69 -3.90 11.54
C HIS A 35 2.54 -3.33 12.37
N THR A 36 2.74 -2.12 12.90
CA THR A 36 1.65 -1.29 13.44
C THR A 36 1.11 -0.41 12.34
N VAL A 37 -0.20 -0.44 12.09
CA VAL A 37 -0.85 0.49 11.14
C VAL A 37 -0.98 1.86 11.80
N ILE A 38 -0.39 2.88 11.17
CA ILE A 38 -0.43 4.27 11.62
C ILE A 38 -1.60 4.99 10.94
N ASP A 39 -1.71 4.82 9.63
CA ASP A 39 -2.79 5.39 8.84
C ASP A 39 -3.23 4.42 7.74
N GLN A 40 -4.52 4.47 7.43
CA GLN A 40 -5.13 3.78 6.30
C GLN A 40 -6.09 4.76 5.62
N HIS A 41 -5.72 5.23 4.44
CA HIS A 41 -6.53 6.20 3.73
C HIS A 41 -7.78 5.55 3.13
N THR A 42 -8.89 5.60 3.87
CA THR A 42 -10.22 5.27 3.33
C THR A 42 -10.95 6.54 2.90
N GLY A 43 -10.49 7.19 1.82
CA GLY A 43 -11.04 8.49 1.39
C GLY A 43 -12.49 8.42 0.89
N GLU A 44 -13.35 9.29 1.41
CA GLU A 44 -14.63 9.66 0.78
C GLU A 44 -14.40 10.53 -0.48
N LYS A 45 -15.36 10.51 -1.42
CA LYS A 45 -15.31 11.34 -2.64
C LYS A 45 -15.32 12.82 -2.24
N GLY A 46 -14.22 13.52 -2.48
CA GLY A 46 -14.12 14.98 -2.30
C GLY A 46 -12.96 15.42 -1.42
N ASP A 47 -12.22 14.47 -0.85
CA ASP A 47 -10.95 14.80 -0.20
C ASP A 47 -9.84 14.85 -1.26
N ASP A 48 -9.30 16.05 -1.48
CA ASP A 48 -8.26 16.32 -2.49
C ASP A 48 -6.93 15.66 -2.12
N ASN A 49 -6.84 15.10 -0.90
CA ASN A 49 -5.76 14.25 -0.45
C ASN A 49 -5.88 12.83 -1.02
N ARG A 50 -5.42 12.65 -2.27
CA ARG A 50 -5.07 11.32 -2.81
C ARG A 50 -3.81 10.77 -2.10
N GLY A 51 -3.97 10.42 -0.83
CA GLY A 51 -2.93 9.90 0.07
C GLY A 51 -2.39 8.54 -0.35
N LEU A 52 -1.28 8.15 0.28
CA LEU A 52 -0.77 6.78 0.28
C LEU A 52 -1.85 5.85 0.83
N ASP A 53 -1.98 4.66 0.26
CA ASP A 53 -3.05 3.73 0.66
C ASP A 53 -2.90 3.30 2.14
N LEU A 54 -1.65 3.08 2.61
CA LEU A 54 -1.32 2.71 3.99
C LEU A 54 0.00 3.36 4.46
N GLU A 55 0.07 3.69 5.75
CA GLU A 55 1.31 3.99 6.47
C GLU A 55 1.44 3.07 7.68
N THR A 56 2.61 2.46 7.87
CA THR A 56 2.86 1.51 8.96
C THR A 56 4.24 1.67 9.56
N MET A 57 4.44 1.21 10.78
CA MET A 57 5.76 1.09 11.42
C MET A 57 6.09 -0.38 11.64
N ASP A 58 7.27 -0.83 11.23
CA ASP A 58 7.72 -2.19 11.52
C ASP A 58 8.26 -2.35 12.95
N ALA A 59 8.63 -3.58 13.32
CA ALA A 59 9.12 -3.89 14.66
C ALA A 59 10.43 -3.19 15.03
N ASP A 60 11.21 -2.74 14.04
CA ASP A 60 12.46 -2.00 14.22
C ASP A 60 12.23 -0.48 14.32
N GLY A 61 10.97 -0.04 14.24
CA GLY A 61 10.59 1.37 14.32
C GLY A 61 10.71 2.13 12.99
N LYS A 62 10.92 1.43 11.87
CA LYS A 62 11.00 2.05 10.54
C LYS A 62 9.60 2.32 10.00
N LEU A 63 9.41 3.53 9.47
CA LEU A 63 8.16 3.95 8.85
C LEU A 63 8.11 3.51 7.38
N TRP A 64 7.02 2.85 7.00
CA TRP A 64 6.75 2.35 5.67
C TRP A 64 5.52 3.02 5.08
N THR A 65 5.72 3.64 3.93
CA THR A 65 4.65 4.14 3.08
C THR A 65 4.32 3.11 2.02
N ILE A 66 3.03 2.81 1.84
CA ILE A 66 2.63 1.62 1.09
C ILE A 66 1.54 1.98 0.07
N GLU A 67 1.86 1.73 -1.19
CA GLU A 67 0.89 1.78 -2.28
C GLU A 67 0.33 0.38 -2.51
N VAL A 68 -0.99 0.25 -2.59
CA VAL A 68 -1.71 -1.01 -2.78
C VAL A 68 -2.41 -1.04 -4.13
N LYS A 69 -2.33 -2.18 -4.82
CA LYS A 69 -3.00 -2.40 -6.11
C LYS A 69 -3.71 -3.74 -6.13
N GLY A 70 -5.03 -3.69 -6.03
CA GLY A 70 -5.91 -4.84 -6.23
C GLY A 70 -6.13 -5.16 -7.71
N THR A 71 -6.14 -6.45 -8.07
CA THR A 71 -6.46 -6.90 -9.43
C THR A 71 -7.16 -8.25 -9.47
N ARG A 72 -8.06 -8.41 -10.44
CA ARG A 72 -8.66 -9.70 -10.82
C ARG A 72 -7.88 -10.41 -11.92
N ARG A 73 -6.94 -9.73 -12.57
CA ARG A 73 -6.20 -10.25 -13.71
C ARG A 73 -4.92 -10.93 -13.25
N SER A 74 -4.73 -12.17 -13.68
CA SER A 74 -3.53 -12.96 -13.39
C SER A 74 -2.24 -12.42 -14.02
N LYS A 75 -2.31 -11.47 -14.98
CA LYS A 75 -1.15 -11.09 -15.81
C LYS A 75 -0.74 -9.62 -15.78
N SER A 76 -1.53 -8.69 -15.24
CA SER A 76 -1.12 -7.28 -15.23
C SER A 76 -2.02 -6.40 -14.36
N ALA A 77 -1.40 -5.74 -13.39
CA ALA A 77 -1.88 -4.46 -12.87
C ALA A 77 -0.81 -3.41 -13.25
N PRO A 78 -1.17 -2.28 -13.85
CA PRO A 78 -0.23 -1.18 -14.02
C PRO A 78 0.23 -0.71 -12.63
N LEU A 79 1.54 -0.52 -12.52
CA LEU A 79 2.25 -0.24 -11.27
C LEU A 79 2.34 1.26 -11.11
N GLY A 80 1.62 1.83 -10.13
CA GLY A 80 1.63 3.25 -9.73
C GLY A 80 1.21 4.25 -10.81
N GLY A 81 0.25 5.13 -10.50
CA GLY A 81 0.01 6.32 -11.33
C GLY A 81 1.18 7.30 -11.23
N ARG A 82 1.34 8.15 -12.25
CA ARG A 82 2.16 9.38 -12.12
C ARG A 82 1.25 10.51 -11.68
N TYR A 83 1.70 11.35 -10.76
CA TYR A 83 1.01 12.57 -10.36
C TYR A 83 1.96 13.77 -10.50
N THR A 84 1.40 14.97 -10.59
CA THR A 84 2.18 16.21 -10.62
C THR A 84 2.19 16.78 -9.19
N LEU A 85 3.36 17.05 -8.62
CA LEU A 85 3.46 17.78 -7.35
C LEU A 85 3.04 19.24 -7.58
N GLY A 86 2.36 19.84 -6.59
CA GLY A 86 2.13 21.29 -6.56
C GLY A 86 3.46 22.06 -6.50
N ALA A 87 3.45 23.33 -6.89
CA ALA A 87 4.66 24.15 -6.97
C ALA A 87 5.31 24.48 -5.61
N ASP A 88 4.64 24.17 -4.49
CA ASP A 88 5.00 24.62 -3.14
C ASP A 88 5.71 23.55 -2.31
N HIS A 89 6.27 22.51 -2.94
CA HIS A 89 6.94 21.40 -2.24
C HIS A 89 8.46 21.56 -2.21
N ASP A 90 9.03 21.46 -1.01
CA ASP A 90 10.49 21.53 -0.81
C ASP A 90 11.20 20.42 -1.60
N GLY A 91 12.16 20.83 -2.44
CA GLY A 91 12.89 19.93 -3.36
C GLY A 91 12.13 19.44 -4.59
N ALA A 92 10.86 19.81 -4.81
CA ALA A 92 10.12 19.45 -6.02
C ALA A 92 10.34 20.49 -7.14
N VAL A 93 10.49 20.03 -8.38
CA VAL A 93 10.53 20.90 -9.56
C VAL A 93 9.09 21.22 -9.97
N PRO A 94 8.67 22.49 -10.01
CA PRO A 94 7.32 22.87 -10.44
C PRO A 94 6.98 22.28 -11.81
N GLY A 95 5.86 21.54 -11.90
CA GLY A 95 5.41 20.90 -13.13
C GLY A 95 6.04 19.54 -13.45
N ALA A 96 6.98 19.04 -12.63
CA ALA A 96 7.49 17.68 -12.77
C ALA A 96 6.46 16.64 -12.31
N LYS A 97 6.50 15.48 -12.98
CA LYS A 97 5.64 14.32 -12.67
C LYS A 97 6.41 13.32 -11.83
N TYR A 98 5.91 13.04 -10.64
CA TYR A 98 6.46 12.08 -9.69
C TYR A 98 5.56 10.85 -9.61
N ARG A 99 6.13 9.69 -9.30
CA ARG A 99 5.35 8.47 -9.08
C ARG A 99 4.87 8.41 -7.64
N GLN A 100 3.67 7.85 -7.46
CA GLN A 100 3.23 7.39 -6.15
C GLN A 100 4.25 6.36 -5.61
N GLY A 101 4.59 6.50 -4.33
CA GLY A 101 5.61 5.70 -3.63
C GLY A 101 7.06 6.19 -3.76
N GLY A 102 7.34 7.23 -4.57
CA GLY A 102 8.68 7.83 -4.64
C GLY A 102 8.98 8.75 -3.45
N ILE A 103 10.25 9.10 -3.23
CA ILE A 103 10.70 9.82 -2.03
C ILE A 103 9.96 11.14 -1.81
N HIS A 104 9.73 11.92 -2.87
CA HIS A 104 9.00 13.19 -2.77
C HIS A 104 7.51 13.01 -2.44
N TYR A 105 6.92 11.88 -2.83
CA TYR A 105 5.53 11.54 -2.48
C TYR A 105 5.43 11.14 -1.02
N THR A 106 6.33 10.25 -0.60
CA THR A 106 6.41 9.70 0.74
C THR A 106 6.65 10.80 1.78
N VAL A 107 7.60 11.70 1.53
CA VAL A 107 7.88 12.83 2.43
C VAL A 107 6.68 13.78 2.53
N ASP A 108 6.08 14.18 1.41
CA ASP A 108 4.90 15.06 1.39
C ASP A 108 3.72 14.45 2.17
N ARG A 109 3.39 13.19 1.87
CA ARG A 109 2.22 12.53 2.44
C ARG A 109 2.39 12.22 3.92
N SER A 110 3.55 11.74 4.36
CA SER A 110 3.80 11.50 5.78
C SER A 110 3.82 12.80 6.59
N ALA A 111 4.30 13.91 6.02
CA ALA A 111 4.20 15.24 6.65
C ALA A 111 2.74 15.71 6.78
N ARG A 112 1.91 15.48 5.75
CA ARG A 112 0.47 15.83 5.76
C ARG A 112 -0.37 14.93 6.66
N ALA A 113 0.02 13.68 6.84
CA ALA A 113 -0.67 12.72 7.71
C ALA A 113 -0.39 12.96 9.21
N HIS A 114 0.50 13.90 9.56
CA HIS A 114 1.02 14.09 10.92
C HIS A 114 1.59 12.80 11.57
N ALA A 115 1.92 11.79 10.74
CA ALA A 115 2.45 10.50 11.17
C ALA A 115 3.94 10.57 11.57
N VAL A 116 4.63 11.62 11.13
CA VAL A 116 6.00 11.92 11.53
C VAL A 116 5.96 12.54 12.93
N ALA A 117 6.65 11.94 13.89
CA ALA A 117 6.76 12.46 15.25
C ALA A 117 7.16 13.95 15.25
N GLU A 118 6.23 14.86 15.49
CA GLU A 118 6.40 16.33 15.64
C GLU A 118 7.13 17.15 14.54
N SER A 119 8.15 16.64 13.81
CA SER A 119 8.84 17.29 12.69
C SER A 119 9.67 16.31 11.83
N MET A 120 10.08 16.71 10.61
CA MET A 120 11.02 15.96 9.74
C MET A 120 12.39 15.64 10.39
N GLU A 121 12.71 16.23 11.54
CA GLU A 121 13.99 16.04 12.24
C GLU A 121 13.95 14.84 13.20
N SER A 122 12.75 14.35 13.56
CA SER A 122 12.57 13.19 14.45
C SER A 122 12.78 11.85 13.74
N VAL A 123 12.53 11.85 12.43
CA VAL A 123 12.96 10.83 11.48
C VAL A 123 14.26 11.37 10.91
N GLY A 124 15.38 11.04 11.55
CA GLY A 124 16.71 11.52 11.16
C GLY A 124 17.03 11.32 9.66
N PRO A 125 18.09 11.97 9.15
CA PRO A 125 18.40 12.05 7.72
C PRO A 125 18.85 10.71 7.09
N ALA A 126 18.84 9.62 7.85
CA ALA A 126 19.33 8.33 7.42
C ALA A 126 18.25 7.60 6.60
N ALA A 127 18.61 7.18 5.38
CA ALA A 127 17.72 6.50 4.44
C ALA A 127 17.15 5.15 4.95
N ASP A 128 17.62 4.69 6.11
CA ASP A 128 17.16 3.47 6.77
C ASP A 128 15.91 3.70 7.66
N GLN A 129 15.55 4.94 8.02
CA GLN A 129 14.43 5.22 8.93
C GLN A 129 13.05 5.30 8.24
N MET A 130 13.02 5.49 6.91
CA MET A 130 11.82 5.45 6.10
C MET A 130 11.98 4.54 4.87
N GLY A 131 10.88 3.99 4.38
CA GLY A 131 10.86 3.20 3.16
C GLY A 131 9.51 3.24 2.45
N SER A 132 9.52 2.74 1.21
CA SER A 132 8.33 2.63 0.37
C SER A 132 8.15 1.20 -0.10
N LEU A 133 6.93 0.68 0.04
CA LEU A 133 6.54 -0.62 -0.51
C LEU A 133 5.43 -0.45 -1.54
N LEU A 134 5.44 -1.36 -2.50
CA LEU A 134 4.31 -1.57 -3.40
C LEU A 134 3.75 -2.95 -3.14
N VAL A 135 2.46 -3.02 -2.82
CA VAL A 135 1.74 -4.27 -2.59
C VAL A 135 0.75 -4.51 -3.72
N ARG A 136 0.81 -5.70 -4.31
CA ARG A 136 -0.18 -6.16 -5.29
C ARG A 136 -0.99 -7.30 -4.71
N VAL A 137 -2.30 -7.11 -4.64
CA VAL A 137 -3.25 -8.15 -4.26
C VAL A 137 -3.91 -8.68 -5.53
N ASN A 138 -3.55 -9.90 -5.92
CA ASN A 138 -4.18 -10.60 -7.03
C ASN A 138 -5.19 -11.61 -6.49
N LEU A 139 -6.46 -11.41 -6.82
CA LEU A 139 -7.54 -12.27 -6.34
C LEU A 139 -7.49 -13.69 -6.93
N HIS A 140 -6.83 -13.88 -8.08
CA HIS A 140 -6.73 -15.17 -8.77
C HIS A 140 -5.27 -15.53 -9.11
N GLY A 141 -4.67 -16.42 -8.33
CA GLY A 141 -3.35 -16.99 -8.62
C GLY A 141 -3.40 -18.29 -9.42
N PRO A 142 -2.22 -18.86 -9.74
CA PRO A 142 -2.08 -19.98 -10.68
C PRO A 142 -2.75 -21.28 -10.22
N ASP A 143 -2.85 -21.48 -8.91
CA ASP A 143 -3.44 -22.64 -8.23
C ASP A 143 -4.90 -22.40 -7.81
N GLY A 144 -5.51 -21.30 -8.27
CA GLY A 144 -6.85 -20.87 -7.87
C GLY A 144 -6.88 -20.11 -6.54
N ARG A 145 -5.77 -20.02 -5.80
CA ARG A 145 -5.63 -19.20 -4.60
C ARG A 145 -5.06 -17.83 -4.98
N GLY A 146 -5.48 -16.77 -4.30
CA GLY A 146 -4.98 -15.42 -4.54
C GLY A 146 -3.58 -15.22 -3.98
N THR A 147 -2.93 -14.14 -4.38
CA THR A 147 -1.56 -13.79 -3.93
C THR A 147 -1.49 -12.34 -3.49
N ILE A 148 -0.67 -12.07 -2.47
CA ILE A 148 -0.25 -10.73 -2.07
C ILE A 148 1.25 -10.66 -2.30
N SER A 149 1.72 -9.81 -3.20
CA SER A 149 3.15 -9.67 -3.51
C SER A 149 3.63 -8.29 -3.10
N VAL A 150 4.80 -8.23 -2.45
CA VAL A 150 5.40 -7.01 -1.91
C VAL A 150 6.70 -6.70 -2.64
N TRP A 151 6.89 -5.46 -3.08
CA TRP A 151 8.14 -4.99 -3.69
C TRP A 151 8.70 -3.81 -2.91
N ASP A 152 10.03 -3.78 -2.78
CA ASP A 152 10.71 -2.54 -2.45
C ASP A 152 10.57 -1.55 -3.61
N VAL A 153 10.48 -0.28 -3.26
CA VAL A 153 10.35 0.83 -4.20
C VAL A 153 11.60 1.69 -4.13
N ASP A 154 12.14 2.06 -5.29
CA ASP A 154 13.28 2.97 -5.40
C ASP A 154 12.88 4.42 -5.10
N ALA A 155 13.87 5.31 -5.01
CA ALA A 155 13.63 6.72 -4.72
C ALA A 155 12.71 7.41 -5.77
N ASP A 156 12.64 6.87 -6.99
CA ASP A 156 11.82 7.37 -8.09
C ASP A 156 10.40 6.79 -8.10
N GLY A 157 10.05 5.92 -7.14
CA GLY A 157 8.74 5.29 -7.05
C GLY A 157 8.56 4.08 -7.98
N ASN A 158 9.64 3.57 -8.57
CA ASN A 158 9.61 2.33 -9.36
C ASN A 158 9.91 1.13 -8.46
N ARG A 159 9.51 -0.07 -8.92
CA ARG A 159 9.96 -1.30 -8.26
C ARG A 159 11.48 -1.40 -8.35
N ALA A 160 12.13 -1.73 -7.24
CA ALA A 160 13.57 -1.96 -7.21
C ALA A 160 14.00 -3.17 -8.08
N GLY A 161 13.07 -4.06 -8.45
CA GLY A 161 13.35 -5.20 -9.32
C GLY A 161 12.10 -5.91 -9.88
N PRO A 162 12.31 -6.91 -10.76
CA PRO A 162 11.20 -7.66 -11.38
C PRO A 162 10.52 -8.62 -10.40
N SER A 163 11.26 -9.14 -9.42
CA SER A 163 10.78 -10.10 -8.43
C SER A 163 10.26 -9.39 -7.19
N ALA A 164 9.18 -9.92 -6.61
CA ALA A 164 8.70 -9.47 -5.31
C ALA A 164 9.73 -9.82 -4.24
N ARG A 165 9.93 -8.93 -3.28
CA ARG A 165 10.69 -9.21 -2.06
C ARG A 165 10.04 -10.36 -1.29
N GLU A 166 8.72 -10.29 -1.16
CA GLU A 166 7.92 -11.28 -0.46
C GLU A 166 6.63 -11.59 -1.22
N THR A 167 6.10 -12.79 -1.05
CA THR A 167 4.78 -13.16 -1.58
C THR A 167 4.06 -14.08 -0.60
N TYR A 168 2.81 -13.73 -0.34
CA TYR A 168 1.91 -14.41 0.58
C TYR A 168 0.70 -14.96 -0.19
N VAL A 169 0.08 -15.99 0.38
CA VAL A 169 -1.18 -16.52 -0.14
C VAL A 169 -2.33 -15.72 0.46
N LEU A 170 -3.10 -15.04 -0.40
CA LEU A 170 -4.22 -14.17 0.01
C LEU A 170 -5.24 -14.93 0.87
N ASP A 171 -5.56 -16.16 0.46
CA ASP A 171 -6.56 -16.98 1.14
C ASP A 171 -6.13 -17.37 2.57
N ASP A 172 -4.81 -17.53 2.81
CA ASP A 172 -4.29 -17.83 4.15
C ASP A 172 -4.38 -16.60 5.07
N VAL A 173 -4.09 -15.40 4.55
CA VAL A 173 -4.27 -14.13 5.27
C VAL A 173 -5.73 -13.90 5.64
N VAL A 174 -6.63 -14.08 4.68
CA VAL A 174 -8.09 -13.98 4.92
C VAL A 174 -8.56 -15.00 5.96
N ALA A 175 -8.08 -16.24 5.88
CA ALA A 175 -8.43 -17.27 6.86
C ALA A 175 -7.86 -16.99 8.25
N ALA A 176 -6.70 -16.35 8.36
CA ALA A 176 -6.15 -15.92 9.64
C ALA A 176 -7.04 -14.85 10.30
N PHE A 177 -7.40 -13.80 9.55
CA PHE A 177 -8.28 -12.74 10.03
C PHE A 177 -9.65 -13.23 10.48
N ASP A 178 -10.27 -14.11 9.68
CA ASP A 178 -11.60 -14.65 9.98
C ASP A 178 -11.59 -15.50 11.26
N ARG A 179 -10.50 -16.23 11.53
CA ARG A 179 -10.31 -16.99 12.78
C ARG A 179 -10.17 -16.07 13.99
N GLU A 180 -9.41 -14.98 13.86
CA GLU A 180 -9.16 -14.03 14.95
C GLU A 180 -10.41 -13.19 15.29
N THR A 181 -11.22 -12.87 14.28
CA THR A 181 -12.43 -12.04 14.45
C THR A 181 -13.71 -12.85 14.67
N GLY A 182 -13.65 -14.18 14.64
CA GLY A 182 -14.82 -15.06 14.79
C GLY A 182 -15.84 -14.96 13.64
N SER A 183 -15.44 -14.38 12.51
CA SER A 183 -16.28 -14.26 11.32
C SER A 183 -16.15 -15.54 10.48
N LEU A 184 -17.10 -16.47 10.60
CA LEU A 184 -17.15 -17.71 9.80
C LEU A 184 -17.90 -17.53 8.49
#